data_AF-A0A437LJD8-F1
#
_entry.id   AF-A0A437LJD8-F1
#
_cell.length_a   1.000
_cell.length_b   1.000
_cell.length_c   1.000
_cell.angle_alpha   90.00
_cell.angle_beta   90.00
_cell.angle_gamma   90.00
#
_symmetry.space_group_name_H-M   'P 1'
#
loop_
_entity.id
_entity.type
_entity.pdbx_description
1 polymer ?
#
loop_
_entity_poly.entity_id
_entity_poly.type
_entity_poly.pdbx_seq_one_letter_code
_entity_poly.pdbx_strand_id
1 'polypeptide(L)'
;MTVIDLSQAESRAGAILAQAEEQYLEILQDLKDLRLYAKDRTDLSETEIKRVLAEYRRATLIVFEERKKLEDFRKRQTGADGDHAIDFAAVRDEIGRRLDRLRRAQDAD
;
A
#
# COMPACT_ATOMS: atom_id res chain seq x y z
N MET A 1 -22.89 -15.72 -15.60
CA MET A 1 -22.63 -14.41 -14.98
C MET A 1 -21.67 -14.64 -13.82
N THR A 2 -20.38 -14.47 -14.06
CA THR A 2 -19.34 -14.78 -13.08
C THR A 2 -19.27 -13.63 -12.09
N VAL A 3 -19.85 -13.83 -10.91
CA VAL A 3 -19.70 -12.89 -9.80
C VAL A 3 -18.25 -13.00 -9.36
N ILE A 4 -17.41 -12.05 -9.80
CA ILE A 4 -16.09 -11.89 -9.21
C ILE A 4 -16.36 -11.47 -7.77
N ASP A 5 -16.03 -12.36 -6.84
CA ASP A 5 -16.04 -12.07 -5.43
C ASP A 5 -15.08 -10.91 -5.19
N LEU A 6 -15.63 -9.73 -4.92
CA LEU A 6 -14.90 -8.47 -4.70
C LEU A 6 -13.83 -8.66 -3.62
N SER A 7 -14.10 -9.51 -2.61
CA SER A 7 -13.14 -9.82 -1.55
C SER A 7 -11.89 -10.58 -2.06
N GLN A 8 -12.06 -11.47 -3.04
CA GLN A 8 -10.93 -12.17 -3.66
C GLN A 8 -10.11 -11.27 -4.58
N ALA A 9 -10.76 -10.32 -5.26
CA ALA A 9 -10.07 -9.34 -6.09
C ALA A 9 -9.21 -8.39 -5.23
N GLU A 10 -9.74 -7.90 -4.10
CA GLU A 10 -9.03 -7.07 -3.14
C GLU A 10 -7.86 -7.81 -2.48
N SER A 11 -8.06 -9.07 -2.06
CA SER A 11 -7.00 -9.90 -1.50
C SER A 11 -5.85 -10.14 -2.49
N ARG A 12 -6.15 -10.40 -3.76
CA ARG A 12 -5.14 -10.55 -4.82
C ARG A 12 -4.38 -9.25 -5.09
N ALA A 13 -5.09 -8.11 -5.10
CA ALA A 13 -4.45 -6.81 -5.26
C ALA A 13 -3.49 -6.53 -4.10
N GLY A 14 -3.89 -6.82 -2.86
CA GLY A 14 -3.02 -6.71 -1.68
C GLY A 14 -1.75 -7.58 -1.78
N ALA A 15 -1.88 -8.82 -2.26
CA ALA A 15 -0.73 -9.71 -2.45
C ALA A 15 0.27 -9.18 -3.49
N ILE A 16 -0.22 -8.62 -4.61
CA ILE A 16 0.62 -8.01 -5.64
C ILE A 16 1.38 -6.80 -5.08
N LEU A 17 0.71 -5.97 -4.27
CA LEU A 17 1.37 -4.81 -3.65
C LEU A 17 2.45 -5.22 -2.65
N ALA A 18 2.18 -6.25 -1.83
CA ALA A 18 3.17 -6.78 -0.90
C ALA A 18 4.41 -7.33 -1.62
N GLN A 19 4.21 -8.06 -2.72
CA GLN A 19 5.30 -8.54 -3.57
C GLN A 19 6.10 -7.38 -4.18
N ALA A 20 5.43 -6.32 -4.62
CA ALA A 20 6.11 -5.13 -5.14
C ALA A 20 6.94 -4.42 -4.06
N GLU A 21 6.46 -4.36 -2.81
CA GLU A 21 7.20 -3.80 -1.67
C GLU A 21 8.49 -4.58 -1.39
N GLU A 22 8.42 -5.91 -1.42
CA GLU A 22 9.59 -6.78 -1.27
C GLU A 22 10.63 -6.54 -2.38
N GLN A 23 10.18 -6.45 -3.64
CA GLN A 23 11.05 -6.15 -4.78
C GLN A 23 11.75 -4.78 -4.66
N TYR A 24 11.07 -3.76 -4.12
CA TYR A 24 11.72 -2.46 -3.91
C TYR A 24 12.86 -2.53 -2.89
N LEU A 25 12.68 -3.30 -1.81
CA LEU A 25 13.74 -3.47 -0.81
C LEU A 25 14.96 -4.19 -1.39
N GLU A 26 14.73 -5.20 -2.21
CA GLU A 26 15.79 -5.92 -2.94
C GLU A 26 16.55 -4.96 -3.88
N ILE A 27 15.84 -4.19 -4.71
CA ILE A 27 16.47 -3.21 -5.62
C ILE A 27 17.26 -2.15 -4.86
N LEU A 28 16.76 -1.66 -3.72
CA LEU A 28 17.50 -0.69 -2.90
C LEU A 28 18.80 -1.28 -2.35
N GLN A 29 18.78 -2.57 -1.99
CA GLN A 29 19.96 -3.28 -1.52
C GLN A 29 20.98 -3.47 -2.66
N ASP A 30 20.54 -3.90 -3.85
CA ASP A 30 21.39 -4.02 -5.03
C ASP A 30 22.02 -2.68 -5.44
N LEU A 31 21.23 -1.61 -5.42
CA LEU A 31 21.72 -0.26 -5.71
C LEU A 31 22.80 0.15 -4.69
N LYS A 32 22.57 -0.11 -3.40
CA LYS A 32 23.55 0.19 -2.34
C LYS A 32 24.85 -0.57 -2.57
N ASP A 33 24.76 -1.84 -2.94
CA ASP A 33 25.93 -2.69 -3.19
C ASP A 33 26.69 -2.22 -4.43
N LEU A 34 25.98 -1.81 -5.49
CA LEU A 34 26.59 -1.18 -6.67
C LEU A 34 27.33 0.12 -6.32
N ARG A 35 26.76 0.96 -5.45
CA ARG A 35 27.41 2.20 -4.99
C ARG A 35 28.68 1.91 -4.21
N LEU A 36 28.66 0.92 -3.32
CA LEU A 36 29.83 0.51 -2.54
C LEU A 36 30.92 -0.06 -3.45
N TYR A 37 30.54 -0.96 -4.37
CA TYR A 37 31.42 -1.50 -5.38
C TYR A 37 32.10 -0.40 -6.20
N ALA A 38 31.35 0.58 -6.71
CA ALA A 38 31.93 1.69 -7.48
C ALA A 38 32.86 2.60 -6.65
N LYS A 39 32.74 2.62 -5.33
CA LYS A 39 33.57 3.44 -4.42
C LYS A 39 34.91 2.75 -4.10
N ASP A 40 34.92 1.43 -3.99
CA ASP A 40 36.11 0.64 -3.62
C ASP A 40 37.03 0.32 -4.81
N ARG A 41 36.57 0.54 -6.03
CA ARG A 41 37.35 0.32 -7.25
C ARG A 41 38.34 1.47 -7.52
N THR A 42 39.61 1.13 -7.62
CA THR A 42 40.70 2.02 -8.05
C THR A 42 41.04 1.89 -9.54
N ASP A 43 40.46 0.92 -10.23
CA ASP A 43 40.68 0.57 -11.64
C ASP A 43 39.69 1.25 -12.60
N LEU A 44 38.61 1.84 -12.09
CA LEU A 44 37.65 2.61 -12.89
C LEU A 44 38.09 4.07 -13.03
N SER A 45 37.85 4.66 -14.20
CA SER A 45 38.08 6.09 -14.38
C SER A 45 37.10 6.91 -13.53
N GLU A 46 37.52 8.08 -13.05
CA GLU A 46 36.66 8.99 -12.27
C GLU A 46 35.37 9.35 -13.03
N THR A 47 35.44 9.45 -14.35
CA THR A 47 34.31 9.66 -15.26
C THR A 47 33.29 8.51 -15.23
N GLU A 48 33.76 7.26 -15.23
CA GLU A 48 32.88 6.08 -15.15
C GLU A 48 32.23 5.99 -13.77
N ILE A 49 32.98 6.23 -12.69
CA ILE A 49 32.43 6.27 -11.33
C ILE A 49 31.33 7.33 -11.22
N LYS A 50 31.58 8.56 -11.72
CA LYS A 50 30.58 9.63 -11.73
C LYS A 50 29.33 9.26 -12.52
N ARG A 51 29.49 8.59 -13.67
CA ARG A 51 28.37 8.11 -14.49
C ARG A 51 27.53 7.06 -13.75
N VAL A 52 28.16 6.05 -13.17
CA VAL A 52 27.48 4.99 -12.40
C VAL A 52 26.73 5.59 -11.20
N LEU A 53 27.36 6.52 -10.46
CA LEU A 53 26.71 7.20 -9.35
C LEU A 53 25.51 8.07 -9.80
N ALA A 54 25.57 8.68 -10.98
CA ALA A 54 24.45 9.44 -11.53
C ALA A 54 23.27 8.56 -11.95
N GLU A 55 23.53 7.38 -12.53
CA GLU A 55 22.49 6.39 -12.82
C GLU A 55 21.90 5.81 -11.53
N TYR A 56 22.74 5.47 -10.54
CA TYR A 56 22.30 5.03 -9.22
C TYR A 56 21.32 6.03 -8.58
N ARG A 57 21.65 7.33 -8.59
CA ARG A 57 20.77 8.37 -8.02
C ARG A 57 19.42 8.42 -8.72
N ARG A 58 19.41 8.31 -10.06
CA ARG A 58 18.18 8.28 -10.86
C ARG A 58 17.33 7.06 -10.55
N ALA A 59 17.92 5.87 -10.56
CA ALA A 59 17.23 4.63 -10.23
C ALA A 59 16.66 4.66 -8.81
N THR A 60 17.43 5.15 -7.84
CA THR A 60 16.98 5.30 -6.45
C THR A 60 15.78 6.24 -6.33
N LEU A 61 15.78 7.37 -7.04
CA LEU A 61 14.67 8.32 -7.04
C LEU A 61 13.39 7.68 -7.59
N ILE A 62 13.49 6.96 -8.71
CA ILE A 62 12.36 6.26 -9.34
C ILE A 62 11.77 5.23 -8.36
N VAL A 63 12.62 4.43 -7.71
CA VAL A 63 12.18 3.44 -6.71
C VAL A 63 11.40 4.09 -5.57
N PHE A 64 11.86 5.22 -5.05
CA PHE A 64 11.13 5.95 -4.00
C PHE A 64 9.80 6.54 -4.50
N GLU A 65 9.74 7.04 -5.73
CA GLU A 65 8.50 7.54 -6.33
C GLU A 65 7.46 6.45 -6.49
N GLU A 66 7.86 5.28 -7.00
CA GLU A 66 6.95 4.14 -7.17
C GLU A 66 6.50 3.57 -5.82
N ARG A 67 7.40 3.49 -4.82
CA ARG A 67 7.02 3.13 -3.45
C ARG A 67 5.98 4.09 -2.88
N LYS A 68 6.14 5.40 -3.07
CA LYS A 68 5.17 6.40 -2.62
C LYS A 68 3.80 6.20 -3.28
N LYS A 69 3.76 5.91 -4.59
CA LYS A 69 2.52 5.59 -5.31
C LYS A 69 1.84 4.34 -4.74
N LEU A 70 2.64 3.34 -4.36
CA LEU A 70 2.14 2.11 -3.74
C LEU A 70 1.54 2.38 -2.34
N GLU A 71 2.20 3.17 -1.51
CA GLU A 71 1.67 3.58 -0.20
C GLU A 71 0.36 4.39 -0.34
N ASP A 72 0.31 5.32 -1.30
CA ASP A 72 -0.90 6.10 -1.58
C ASP A 72 -2.04 5.20 -2.09
N PHE A 73 -1.72 4.21 -2.92
CA PHE A 73 -2.70 3.23 -3.39
C PHE A 73 -3.23 2.34 -2.26
N ARG A 74 -2.33 1.89 -1.36
CA ARG A 74 -2.70 1.13 -0.16
C ARG A 74 -3.66 1.92 0.73
N LYS A 75 -3.33 3.18 1.04
CA LYS A 75 -4.20 4.09 1.82
C LYS A 75 -5.57 4.31 1.17
N ARG A 76 -5.65 4.29 -0.15
CA ARG A 76 -6.94 4.39 -0.86
C ARG A 76 -7.74 3.10 -0.79
N GLN A 77 -7.10 1.94 -0.87
CA GLN A 77 -7.78 0.63 -0.76
C GLN A 77 -8.28 0.34 0.65
N THR A 78 -7.50 0.66 1.68
CA THR A 78 -7.90 0.39 3.07
C THR A 78 -8.98 1.35 3.58
N GLY A 79 -9.41 2.31 2.76
CA GLY A 79 -10.17 3.47 3.23
C GLY A 79 -9.26 4.38 4.06
N ALA A 80 -9.59 5.66 4.14
CA ALA A 80 -8.85 6.61 4.95
C ALA A 80 -8.77 6.10 6.40
N ASP A 81 -7.60 5.61 6.79
CA ASP A 81 -7.25 5.28 8.18
C ASP A 81 -7.37 6.54 9.02
N GLY A 82 -8.55 6.72 9.60
CA GLY A 82 -8.83 7.76 10.57
C GLY A 82 -10.10 7.38 11.27
N ASP A 83 -10.00 6.56 12.33
CA ASP A 83 -10.92 6.39 13.47
C ASP A 83 -12.45 6.46 13.23
N HIS A 84 -12.90 6.28 11.99
CA HIS A 84 -14.26 6.55 11.50
C HIS A 84 -14.75 5.36 10.66
N ALA A 85 -14.18 4.17 10.88
CA ALA A 85 -14.77 2.94 10.40
C ALA A 85 -16.10 2.74 11.14
N ILE A 86 -17.20 3.09 10.49
CA ILE A 86 -18.55 2.88 11.03
C ILE A 86 -18.78 1.37 11.11
N ASP A 87 -18.95 0.84 12.32
CA ASP A 87 -19.38 -0.53 12.53
C ASP A 87 -20.84 -0.69 12.08
N PHE A 88 -21.01 -1.12 10.83
CA PHE A 88 -22.32 -1.34 10.22
C PHE A 88 -23.13 -2.45 10.91
N ALA A 89 -22.50 -3.36 11.66
CA ALA A 89 -23.22 -4.36 12.44
C ALA A 89 -23.81 -3.70 13.70
N ALA A 90 -22.99 -2.98 14.47
CA ALA A 90 -23.45 -2.26 15.66
C ALA A 90 -24.53 -1.20 15.34
N VAL A 91 -24.38 -0.48 14.22
CA VAL A 91 -25.38 0.50 13.75
C VAL A 91 -26.71 -0.18 13.39
N ARG A 92 -26.66 -1.34 12.73
CA ARG A 92 -27.86 -2.10 12.35
C ARG A 92 -28.61 -2.59 13.58
N ASP A 93 -27.90 -3.08 14.59
CA ASP A 93 -28.48 -3.51 15.85
C ASP A 93 -29.15 -2.34 16.59
N GLU A 94 -28.50 -1.16 16.60
CA GLU A 94 -29.06 0.03 17.22
C GLU A 94 -30.31 0.54 16.50
N ILE A 95 -30.32 0.54 15.16
CA ILE A 95 -31.51 0.87 14.37
C ILE A 95 -32.64 -0.13 14.65
N GLY A 96 -32.34 -1.43 14.68
CA GLY A 96 -33.31 -2.48 15.00
C GLY A 96 -33.97 -2.26 16.37
N ARG A 97 -33.17 -2.01 17.41
CA ARG A 97 -33.67 -1.72 18.76
C ARG A 97 -34.58 -0.49 18.82
N ARG A 98 -34.29 0.55 18.02
CA ARG A 98 -35.13 1.76 17.97
C ARG A 98 -36.45 1.48 17.27
N LEU A 99 -36.42 0.76 16.15
CA LEU A 99 -37.63 0.36 15.43
C LEU A 99 -38.53 -0.54 16.29
N ASP A 100 -37.95 -1.48 17.04
CA ASP A 100 -38.71 -2.33 17.96
C ASP A 100 -39.35 -1.54 19.10
N ARG A 101 -38.65 -0.53 19.63
CA ARG A 101 -39.23 0.40 20.61
C ARG A 101 -40.40 1.18 20.03
N LEU A 102 -40.28 1.69 18.81
CA LEU A 102 -41.37 2.40 18.14
C LEU A 102 -42.59 1.50 17.89
N ARG A 103 -42.39 0.25 17.45
CA ARG A 103 -43.49 -0.71 17.27
C ARG A 103 -44.19 -1.00 18.59
N ARG A 104 -43.44 -1.29 19.66
CA ARG A 104 -44.04 -1.55 20.98
C ARG A 104 -44.80 -0.35 21.54
N ALA A 105 -44.34 0.87 21.28
CA ALA A 105 -45.07 2.07 21.66
C ALA A 105 -46.37 2.23 20.87
N GLN A 106 -46.36 1.85 19.58
CA GLN A 106 -47.55 1.88 18.73
C GLN A 106 -48.57 0.79 19.10
N ASP A 107 -48.13 -0.38 19.56
CA ASP A 107 -49.00 -1.49 19.97
C ASP A 107 -49.57 -1.32 21.41
N ALA A 108 -49.14 -0.28 22.13
CA ALA A 108 -49.55 -0.01 23.52
C ALA A 108 -50.67 1.04 23.65
N ASP A 109 -51.10 1.62 22.53
CA ASP A 109 -52.30 2.48 22.39
C ASP A 109 -53.45 1.67 21.74
#